data_AF-A0A2V2RWC8-F1
#
_entry.id   AF-A0A2V2RWC8-F1
#
_cell.length_a   1.000
_cell.length_b   1.000
_cell.length_c   1.000
_cell.angle_alpha   90.00
_cell.angle_beta   90.00
_cell.angle_gamma   90.00
#
_symmetry.space_group_name_H-M   'P 1'
#
loop_
_entity.id
_entity.type
_entity.pdbx_description
1 polymer ?
#
loop_
_entity_poly.entity_id
_entity_poly.type
_entity_poly.pdbx_seq_one_letter_code
_entity_poly.pdbx_strand_id
1 'polypeptide(L)'
;MRDYLFRVACRAANGRQEFWHLRLTPYSTQQPLTGGRSLNETNKRNGALHRYEKRAETFWARRSAAAGHPPTPALGAIPNVSTCLKYGHLPALRQPPLTFSGCETIYQTMTRELPSFLRDLIAVPPRAGQGVHGWLFRAARQLHAHYPGTEIVRLLREAVRLCGRQVPDSEILAAVQNSLPCAWQPRGYSSVTARPATAAKWPAPNLKRIQALCSEGCGLADLWECSPIRMEDTREHTETIIDALFPGNPLLCCGKSKSEFDTKPREDWRGQLAALQLIVPSPMTAIEGVTKEGKPSKHALSNTGPRRFLVCEFDKGTLDNHAALLLHLAGYAPMIVALHSGGKSMHSWFFIQGLPEDKVLKFFRYAVTLGADSATWTRSQFVRMPDGTRDSGKRQTVFFLSLKPLQGHDPIT
;
A
#
# COMPACT_ATOMS: atom_id res chain seq x y z
N MET A 1 48.76 -28.06 -16.24
CA MET A 1 47.78 -27.01 -15.88
C MET A 1 47.49 -26.22 -17.14
N ARG A 2 46.23 -26.13 -17.56
CA ARG A 2 45.85 -25.34 -18.75
C ARG A 2 45.26 -24.02 -18.25
N ASP A 3 45.89 -22.90 -18.61
CA ASP A 3 45.30 -21.57 -18.45
C ASP A 3 44.12 -21.46 -19.41
N TYR A 4 42.93 -21.13 -18.87
CA TYR A 4 41.76 -20.84 -19.70
C TYR A 4 41.73 -19.34 -19.98
N LEU A 5 42.00 -18.97 -21.24
CA LEU A 5 41.87 -17.61 -21.71
C LEU A 5 40.52 -17.45 -22.41
N PHE A 6 39.60 -16.70 -21.82
CA PHE A 6 38.30 -16.41 -22.43
C PHE A 6 38.34 -15.03 -23.09
N ARG A 7 37.92 -14.95 -24.36
CA ARG A 7 37.80 -13.70 -25.10
C ARG A 7 36.32 -13.31 -25.12
N VAL A 8 35.97 -12.22 -24.47
CA VAL A 8 34.59 -11.72 -24.40
C VAL A 8 34.49 -10.47 -25.24
N ALA A 9 33.56 -10.46 -26.20
CA ALA A 9 33.25 -9.30 -27.03
C ALA A 9 32.05 -8.56 -26.41
N CYS A 10 32.25 -7.30 -26.03
CA CYS A 10 31.18 -6.42 -25.58
C CYS A 10 31.05 -5.23 -26.51
N ARG A 11 29.82 -4.80 -26.76
CA ARG A 11 29.52 -3.63 -27.58
C ARG A 11 29.37 -2.43 -26.65
N ALA A 12 30.29 -1.47 -26.75
CA ALA A 12 30.22 -0.23 -25.98
C ALA A 12 29.03 0.62 -26.44
N ALA A 13 28.56 1.53 -25.58
CA ALA A 13 27.40 2.39 -25.85
C ALA A 13 27.58 3.32 -27.07
N ASN A 14 28.83 3.52 -27.53
CA ASN A 14 29.16 4.26 -28.76
C ASN A 14 29.22 3.38 -30.02
N GLY A 15 28.80 2.11 -29.94
CA GLY A 15 28.73 1.18 -31.07
C GLY A 15 30.03 0.44 -31.40
N ARG A 16 31.17 0.77 -30.77
CA ARG A 16 32.43 0.04 -30.97
C ARG A 16 32.42 -1.28 -30.21
N GLN A 17 32.97 -2.31 -30.84
CA GLN A 17 33.09 -3.64 -30.25
C GLN A 17 34.48 -3.76 -29.64
N GLU A 18 34.54 -3.98 -28.33
CA GLU A 18 35.79 -4.12 -27.58
C GLU A 18 35.92 -5.56 -27.07
N PHE A 19 37.16 -6.06 -27.08
CA PHE A 19 37.48 -7.42 -26.68
C PHE A 19 38.31 -7.42 -25.41
N TRP A 20 37.82 -8.10 -24.39
CA TRP A 20 38.49 -8.22 -23.10
C TRP A 20 38.93 -9.67 -22.89
N HIS A 21 40.14 -9.84 -22.35
CA HIS A 21 40.73 -11.14 -22.04
C HIS A 21 40.66 -11.38 -20.54
N LEU A 22 39.86 -12.37 -20.13
CA LEU A 22 39.78 -12.78 -18.73
C LEU A 22 40.72 -13.96 -18.49
N ARG A 23 41.64 -13.83 -17.53
CA ARG A 23 42.52 -14.90 -17.07
C ARG A 23 42.07 -15.34 -15.68
N LEU A 24 41.74 -16.62 -15.53
CA LEU A 24 41.36 -17.21 -14.26
C LEU A 24 42.51 -18.08 -13.75
N THR A 25 43.08 -17.73 -12.61
CA THR A 25 44.06 -18.57 -11.89
C THR A 25 43.36 -19.34 -10.76
N PRO A 26 43.55 -20.67 -10.65
CA PRO A 26 43.00 -21.43 -9.54
C PRO A 26 43.81 -21.18 -8.25
N TYR A 27 43.10 -20.89 -7.16
CA TYR A 27 43.68 -20.70 -5.83
C TYR A 27 43.99 -22.06 -5.19
N SER A 28 45.23 -22.24 -4.70
CA SER A 28 45.73 -23.44 -4.03
C SER A 28 45.54 -23.32 -2.53
N THR A 29 44.72 -24.17 -1.91
CA THR A 29 44.68 -24.36 -0.46
C THR A 29 45.46 -25.60 -0.06
N GLN A 30 46.57 -25.39 0.67
CA GLN A 30 47.28 -26.46 1.38
C GLN A 30 46.51 -26.83 2.67
N GLN A 31 46.39 -28.14 2.89
CA GLN A 31 45.87 -28.86 4.07
C GLN A 31 46.95 -29.03 5.16
N PRO A 32 46.74 -29.73 6.33
CA PRO A 32 45.55 -30.49 6.80
C PRO A 32 45.20 -30.26 8.30
N LEU A 33 44.04 -30.80 8.76
CA LEU A 33 43.96 -31.64 9.96
C LEU A 33 42.64 -32.46 9.98
N THR A 34 42.84 -33.77 9.84
CA THR A 34 42.10 -34.98 10.26
C THR A 34 40.67 -34.91 10.84
N GLY A 35 39.79 -35.77 10.30
CA GLY A 35 38.63 -36.32 11.02
C GLY A 35 37.36 -36.46 10.17
N GLY A 36 37.18 -37.61 9.52
CA GLY A 36 36.14 -37.81 8.50
C GLY A 36 34.71 -38.05 8.99
N ARG A 37 33.74 -37.68 8.14
CA ARG A 37 32.73 -38.59 7.54
C ARG A 37 31.79 -37.84 6.57
N SER A 38 31.47 -38.53 5.48
CA SER A 38 30.38 -38.30 4.51
C SER A 38 30.46 -37.08 3.57
N LEU A 39 31.17 -37.27 2.44
CA LEU A 39 31.00 -36.49 1.21
C LEU A 39 29.85 -37.09 0.40
N ASN A 40 28.69 -36.42 0.34
CA ASN A 40 27.80 -36.47 -0.85
C ASN A 40 26.67 -35.41 -0.94
N GLU A 41 26.60 -34.39 -0.06
CA GLU A 41 25.66 -33.26 -0.24
C GLU A 41 26.35 -31.89 -0.42
N THR A 42 27.63 -31.78 -0.09
CA THR A 42 28.38 -30.51 -0.07
C THR A 42 28.67 -29.97 -1.48
N ASN A 43 28.80 -30.83 -2.50
CA ASN A 43 29.10 -30.38 -3.87
C ASN A 43 27.88 -29.84 -4.64
N LYS A 44 26.64 -30.23 -4.27
CA LYS A 44 25.43 -29.62 -4.85
C LYS A 44 25.09 -28.29 -4.18
N ARG A 45 25.35 -28.14 -2.88
CA ARG A 45 25.20 -26.87 -2.14
C ARG A 45 26.19 -25.81 -2.59
N ASN A 46 27.47 -26.15 -2.75
CA ASN A 46 28.49 -25.18 -3.18
C ASN A 46 28.28 -24.72 -4.63
N GLY A 47 27.80 -25.59 -5.52
CA GLY A 47 27.43 -25.22 -6.88
C GLY A 47 26.14 -24.40 -6.99
N ALA A 48 25.25 -24.47 -5.99
CA ALA A 48 24.09 -23.59 -5.88
C ALA A 48 24.51 -22.24 -5.30
N LEU A 49 25.17 -22.20 -4.13
CA LEU A 49 25.73 -21.00 -3.50
C LEU A 49 26.58 -20.17 -4.48
N HIS A 50 27.47 -20.79 -5.24
CA HIS A 50 28.31 -20.07 -6.22
C HIS A 50 27.54 -19.56 -7.45
N ARG A 51 26.42 -20.21 -7.82
CA ARG A 51 25.51 -19.71 -8.87
C ARG A 51 24.60 -18.57 -8.36
N TYR A 52 24.33 -18.51 -7.06
CA TYR A 52 23.49 -17.49 -6.43
C TYR A 52 24.28 -16.24 -5.99
N GLU A 53 25.49 -16.38 -5.43
CA GLU A 53 26.38 -15.26 -5.10
C GLU A 53 26.71 -14.42 -6.34
N LYS A 54 27.05 -15.08 -7.46
CA LYS A 54 27.25 -14.38 -8.75
C LYS A 54 26.01 -13.63 -9.22
N ARG A 55 24.78 -14.09 -8.92
CA ARG A 55 23.54 -13.38 -9.31
C ARG A 55 23.27 -12.16 -8.45
N ALA A 56 23.51 -12.23 -7.13
CA ALA A 56 23.36 -11.09 -6.22
C ALA A 56 24.38 -9.97 -6.53
N GLU A 57 25.64 -10.32 -6.82
CA GLU A 57 26.65 -9.34 -7.26
C GLU A 57 26.30 -8.72 -8.62
N THR A 58 25.79 -9.54 -9.55
CA THR A 58 25.34 -9.04 -10.87
C THR A 58 24.11 -8.13 -10.75
N PHE A 59 23.23 -8.36 -9.78
CA PHE A 59 22.05 -7.53 -9.50
C PHE A 59 22.44 -6.12 -9.04
N TRP A 60 23.37 -6.00 -8.09
CA TRP A 60 23.86 -4.70 -7.64
C TRP A 60 24.75 -4.00 -8.68
N ALA A 61 25.59 -4.75 -9.39
CA ALA A 61 26.46 -4.19 -10.44
C ALA A 61 25.67 -3.65 -11.64
N ARG A 62 24.60 -4.34 -12.09
CA ARG A 62 23.72 -3.85 -13.16
C ARG A 62 22.92 -2.62 -12.74
N ARG A 63 22.61 -2.47 -11.45
CA ARG A 63 21.82 -1.34 -10.93
C ARG A 63 22.66 -0.08 -10.71
N SER A 64 23.90 -0.21 -10.25
CA SER A 64 24.86 0.90 -10.17
C SER A 64 25.21 1.49 -11.54
N ALA A 65 25.23 0.67 -12.60
CA ALA A 65 25.45 1.13 -13.96
C ALA A 65 24.22 1.84 -14.59
N ALA A 66 23.01 1.58 -14.08
CA ALA A 66 21.77 2.21 -14.56
C ALA A 66 21.46 3.56 -13.88
N ALA A 67 22.10 3.86 -12.75
CA ALA A 67 22.00 5.12 -12.03
C ALA A 67 23.03 6.15 -12.56
N GLY A 68 22.97 6.46 -13.86
CA GLY A 68 23.81 7.49 -14.46
C GLY A 68 23.39 8.90 -14.03
N HIS A 69 24.04 9.45 -13.00
CA HIS A 69 24.00 10.88 -12.68
C HIS A 69 25.42 11.46 -12.59
N PRO A 70 25.78 12.44 -13.45
CA PRO A 70 27.01 13.21 -13.28
C PRO A 70 26.84 14.22 -12.12
N PRO A 71 27.94 14.65 -11.49
CA PRO A 71 27.90 15.63 -10.40
C PRO A 71 27.84 17.07 -10.94
N THR A 72 27.63 18.02 -10.01
CA THR A 72 27.88 19.50 -10.03
C THR A 72 26.74 20.46 -10.42
N PRO A 73 26.76 21.75 -10.00
CA PRO A 73 27.35 22.38 -8.80
C PRO A 73 26.36 23.33 -8.06
N ALA A 74 26.86 23.97 -6.98
CA ALA A 74 26.16 24.87 -6.08
C ALA A 74 25.99 26.34 -6.58
N LEU A 75 25.00 27.01 -5.97
CA LEU A 75 24.85 28.45 -5.65
C LEU A 75 24.66 29.49 -6.77
N GLY A 76 23.58 30.26 -6.64
CA GLY A 76 23.37 31.56 -7.29
C GLY A 76 21.96 32.12 -6.96
N ALA A 77 21.87 33.40 -6.59
CA ALA A 77 20.82 33.98 -5.77
C ALA A 77 19.94 35.02 -6.51
N ILE A 78 18.67 35.17 -6.06
CA ILE A 78 17.83 36.42 -6.00
C ILE A 78 17.30 36.98 -7.37
N PRO A 79 16.17 37.76 -7.49
CA PRO A 79 15.23 38.33 -6.51
C PRO A 79 13.71 38.09 -6.73
N ASN A 80 13.03 38.49 -5.65
CA ASN A 80 11.63 38.85 -5.40
C ASN A 80 11.02 39.90 -6.36
N VAL A 81 9.75 39.76 -6.78
CA VAL A 81 8.90 40.90 -7.19
C VAL A 81 7.43 40.64 -6.83
N SER A 82 6.93 41.47 -5.92
CA SER A 82 5.51 41.73 -5.65
C SER A 82 5.16 43.07 -6.29
N THR A 83 4.08 43.18 -7.06
CA THR A 83 2.94 44.13 -6.87
C THR A 83 2.05 44.29 -8.11
N CYS A 84 0.74 44.35 -7.82
CA CYS A 84 -0.32 45.16 -8.41
C CYS A 84 -0.66 45.10 -9.91
N LEU A 85 -1.93 44.79 -10.20
CA LEU A 85 -2.85 45.73 -10.85
C LEU A 85 -4.31 45.42 -10.49
N LYS A 86 -5.02 46.47 -10.09
CA LYS A 86 -6.45 46.55 -9.75
C LYS A 86 -7.28 46.97 -10.96
N TYR A 87 -8.60 46.80 -10.81
CA TYR A 87 -9.73 47.50 -11.42
C TYR A 87 -10.58 46.75 -12.46
N GLY A 88 -11.88 46.70 -12.18
CA GLY A 88 -12.96 46.29 -13.10
C GLY A 88 -14.28 46.08 -12.34
N HIS A 89 -15.13 47.09 -12.31
CA HIS A 89 -16.38 47.21 -11.53
C HIS A 89 -17.62 46.69 -12.32
N LEU A 90 -18.60 46.13 -11.57
CA LEU A 90 -20.08 46.12 -11.76
C LEU A 90 -20.72 45.19 -12.83
N PRO A 91 -22.04 44.86 -12.75
CA PRO A 91 -23.04 45.10 -11.68
C PRO A 91 -23.89 43.87 -11.24
N ALA A 92 -24.59 44.06 -10.13
CA ALA A 92 -25.58 43.19 -9.53
C ALA A 92 -26.86 43.03 -10.39
N LEU A 93 -27.34 41.79 -10.53
CA LEU A 93 -28.66 41.49 -11.08
C LEU A 93 -29.65 41.21 -9.94
N ARG A 94 -30.70 42.05 -9.92
CA ARG A 94 -31.90 41.92 -9.10
C ARG A 94 -32.67 40.66 -9.47
N GLN A 95 -33.13 39.89 -8.47
CA GLN A 95 -34.19 38.90 -8.64
C GLN A 95 -35.54 39.53 -8.25
N PRO A 96 -36.61 39.39 -9.06
CA PRO A 96 -37.97 39.66 -8.63
C PRO A 96 -38.58 38.45 -7.90
N PRO A 97 -39.59 38.65 -7.03
CA PRO A 97 -40.18 37.58 -6.23
C PRO A 97 -41.17 36.77 -7.09
N LEU A 98 -41.04 35.46 -7.07
CA LEU A 98 -42.07 34.54 -7.58
C LEU A 98 -42.87 33.99 -6.39
N THR A 99 -44.12 34.43 -6.32
CA THR A 99 -45.18 33.83 -5.52
C THR A 99 -45.49 32.44 -6.06
N PHE A 100 -45.36 31.39 -5.24
CA PHE A 100 -45.79 30.04 -5.59
C PHE A 100 -47.05 29.69 -4.79
N SER A 101 -48.19 29.87 -5.45
CA SER A 101 -49.47 29.29 -5.10
C SER A 101 -49.49 27.83 -5.58
N GLY A 102 -50.07 26.92 -4.78
CA GLY A 102 -50.39 25.55 -5.22
C GLY A 102 -49.66 24.45 -4.46
N CYS A 103 -50.09 24.22 -3.22
CA CYS A 103 -50.01 22.90 -2.61
C CYS A 103 -51.02 21.97 -3.32
N GLU A 104 -50.78 20.66 -3.24
CA GLU A 104 -51.64 19.57 -3.76
C GLU A 104 -51.57 19.32 -5.27
N THR A 105 -50.66 18.42 -5.70
CA THR A 105 -51.00 17.08 -6.22
C THR A 105 -49.73 16.43 -6.78
N ILE A 106 -48.91 15.83 -5.91
CA ILE A 106 -47.91 14.82 -6.32
C ILE A 106 -48.03 13.62 -5.38
N TYR A 107 -49.18 12.96 -5.43
CA TYR A 107 -49.34 11.58 -4.98
C TYR A 107 -49.77 10.72 -6.17
N GLN A 108 -48.97 10.74 -7.23
CA GLN A 108 -48.97 9.64 -8.19
C GLN A 108 -48.05 8.55 -7.65
N THR A 109 -48.68 7.58 -6.99
CA THR A 109 -48.15 6.27 -6.62
C THR A 109 -47.57 5.59 -7.86
N MET A 110 -46.28 5.80 -8.13
CA MET A 110 -45.55 5.02 -9.12
C MET A 110 -45.06 3.73 -8.47
N THR A 111 -45.87 2.67 -8.55
CA THR A 111 -45.37 1.30 -8.62
C THR A 111 -44.63 1.11 -9.95
N ARG A 112 -43.50 1.81 -10.14
CA ARG A 112 -42.60 1.50 -11.24
C ARG A 112 -41.89 0.20 -10.86
N GLU A 113 -42.24 -0.89 -11.53
CA GLU A 113 -41.44 -2.10 -11.49
C GLU A 113 -39.96 -1.74 -11.71
N LEU A 114 -39.11 -2.20 -10.79
CA LEU A 114 -37.67 -2.05 -10.92
C LEU A 114 -37.23 -2.59 -12.29
N PRO A 115 -36.42 -1.85 -13.07
CA PRO A 115 -35.80 -2.39 -14.28
C PRO A 115 -35.13 -3.75 -14.02
N SER A 116 -35.21 -4.68 -14.98
CA SER A 116 -34.68 -6.05 -14.84
C SER A 116 -33.24 -6.07 -14.33
N PHE A 117 -32.37 -5.23 -14.90
CA PHE A 117 -30.97 -5.14 -14.48
C PHE A 117 -30.78 -4.75 -13.01
N LEU A 118 -31.68 -3.94 -12.42
CA LEU A 118 -31.63 -3.59 -11.00
C LEU A 118 -32.15 -4.72 -10.12
N ARG A 119 -33.16 -5.47 -10.59
CA ARG A 119 -33.61 -6.68 -9.91
C ARG A 119 -32.47 -7.71 -9.87
N ASP A 120 -31.79 -7.92 -10.98
CA ASP A 120 -30.65 -8.83 -11.08
C ASP A 120 -29.48 -8.37 -10.19
N LEU A 121 -29.18 -7.07 -10.19
CA LEU A 121 -28.14 -6.47 -9.34
C LEU A 121 -28.40 -6.72 -7.85
N ILE A 122 -29.66 -6.62 -7.41
CA ILE A 122 -30.06 -6.81 -6.00
C ILE A 122 -30.17 -8.29 -5.63
N ALA A 123 -30.62 -9.14 -6.56
CA ALA A 123 -30.82 -10.57 -6.33
C ALA A 123 -29.50 -11.33 -6.12
N VAL A 124 -28.38 -10.83 -6.67
CA VAL A 124 -27.08 -11.50 -6.59
C VAL A 124 -26.04 -10.60 -5.91
N PRO A 125 -26.14 -10.40 -4.58
CA PRO A 125 -25.12 -9.66 -3.85
C PRO A 125 -23.79 -10.45 -3.82
N PRO A 126 -22.64 -9.77 -3.85
CA PRO A 126 -21.35 -10.43 -3.72
C PRO A 126 -21.20 -11.11 -2.36
N ARG A 127 -20.39 -12.18 -2.29
CA ARG A 127 -20.09 -12.84 -1.01
C ARG A 127 -19.15 -11.99 -0.15
N ALA A 128 -19.09 -12.31 1.15
CA ALA A 128 -18.14 -11.74 2.07
C ALA A 128 -16.71 -11.87 1.50
N GLY A 129 -15.97 -10.76 1.54
CA GLY A 129 -14.64 -10.65 0.91
C GLY A 129 -14.64 -10.29 -0.57
N GLN A 130 -15.79 -10.22 -1.25
CA GLN A 130 -15.89 -9.86 -2.69
C GLN A 130 -16.42 -8.42 -2.93
N GLY A 131 -16.33 -7.54 -1.94
CA GLY A 131 -16.65 -6.12 -2.12
C GLY A 131 -18.12 -5.73 -1.84
N VAL A 132 -18.75 -6.36 -0.85
CA VAL A 132 -20.13 -6.03 -0.38
C VAL A 132 -20.32 -4.54 -0.15
N HIS A 133 -19.37 -3.86 0.50
CA HIS A 133 -19.46 -2.42 0.77
C HIS A 133 -19.60 -1.57 -0.50
N GLY A 134 -18.75 -1.84 -1.51
CA GLY A 134 -18.80 -1.13 -2.79
C GLY A 134 -20.04 -1.49 -3.62
N TRP A 135 -20.56 -2.71 -3.46
CA TRP A 135 -21.83 -3.11 -4.06
C TRP A 135 -23.02 -2.36 -3.43
N LEU A 136 -23.07 -2.23 -2.09
CA LEU A 136 -24.13 -1.49 -1.38
C LEU A 136 -24.25 -0.06 -1.91
N PHE A 137 -23.12 0.65 -2.01
CA PHE A 137 -23.08 2.01 -2.54
C PHE A 137 -23.58 2.09 -3.99
N ARG A 138 -23.11 1.19 -4.87
CA ARG A 138 -23.50 1.17 -6.28
C ARG A 138 -24.98 0.85 -6.49
N ALA A 139 -25.51 -0.12 -5.73
CA ALA A 139 -26.91 -0.48 -5.78
C ALA A 139 -27.79 0.66 -5.26
N ALA A 140 -27.46 1.22 -4.09
CA ALA A 140 -28.17 2.37 -3.52
C ALA A 140 -28.22 3.56 -4.49
N ARG A 141 -27.10 3.89 -5.14
CA ARG A 141 -27.00 4.98 -6.13
C ARG A 141 -28.04 4.86 -7.25
N GLN A 142 -28.33 3.64 -7.71
CA GLN A 142 -29.32 3.41 -8.77
C GLN A 142 -30.75 3.37 -8.22
N LEU A 143 -30.93 2.82 -7.01
CA LEU A 143 -32.23 2.66 -6.37
C LEU A 143 -32.90 3.99 -5.98
N HIS A 144 -32.11 5.05 -5.74
CA HIS A 144 -32.62 6.39 -5.44
C HIS A 144 -33.56 6.96 -6.51
N ALA A 145 -33.50 6.48 -7.75
CA ALA A 145 -34.45 6.85 -8.80
C ALA A 145 -35.84 6.21 -8.66
N HIS A 146 -35.96 5.20 -7.80
CA HIS A 146 -37.12 4.31 -7.72
C HIS A 146 -37.74 4.26 -6.33
N TYR A 147 -36.95 4.45 -5.27
CA TYR A 147 -37.39 4.30 -3.89
C TYR A 147 -36.87 5.40 -2.98
N PRO A 148 -37.61 5.75 -1.91
CA PRO A 148 -37.09 6.58 -0.83
C PRO A 148 -36.01 5.83 -0.03
N GLY A 149 -35.12 6.57 0.63
CA GLY A 149 -33.97 6.00 1.33
C GLY A 149 -34.30 4.89 2.34
N THR A 150 -35.43 4.98 3.04
CA THR A 150 -35.91 3.95 3.98
C THR A 150 -36.18 2.61 3.31
N GLU A 151 -36.82 2.63 2.14
CA GLU A 151 -37.12 1.44 1.35
C GLU A 151 -35.85 0.85 0.72
N ILE A 152 -34.90 1.69 0.30
CA ILE A 152 -33.59 1.25 -0.19
C ILE A 152 -32.84 0.49 0.91
N VAL A 153 -32.81 1.04 2.13
CA VAL A 153 -32.19 0.37 3.29
C VAL A 153 -32.82 -0.99 3.53
N ARG A 154 -34.16 -1.08 3.50
CA ARG A 154 -34.88 -2.36 3.67
C ARG A 154 -34.51 -3.38 2.59
N LEU A 155 -34.52 -2.98 1.31
CA LEU A 155 -34.17 -3.84 0.18
C LEU A 155 -32.74 -4.35 0.27
N LEU A 156 -31.78 -3.46 0.55
CA LEU A 156 -30.37 -3.82 0.65
C LEU A 156 -30.08 -4.70 1.87
N ARG A 157 -30.78 -4.46 2.99
CA ARG A 157 -30.69 -5.29 4.21
C ARG A 157 -31.10 -6.73 3.92
N GLU A 158 -32.21 -6.93 3.22
CA GLU A 158 -32.66 -8.27 2.87
C GLU A 158 -31.70 -8.95 1.88
N ALA A 159 -31.26 -8.22 0.86
CA ALA A 159 -30.33 -8.75 -0.13
C ALA A 159 -29.05 -9.31 0.53
N VAL A 160 -28.42 -8.54 1.43
CA VAL A 160 -27.14 -8.97 2.03
C VAL A 160 -27.26 -10.03 3.12
N ARG A 161 -28.47 -10.48 3.49
CA ARG A 161 -28.69 -11.46 4.57
C ARG A 161 -27.91 -12.76 4.38
N LEU A 162 -27.73 -13.18 3.11
CA LEU A 162 -27.04 -14.41 2.74
C LEU A 162 -25.66 -14.17 2.11
N CYS A 163 -25.08 -12.97 2.26
CA CYS A 163 -23.77 -12.68 1.68
C CYS A 163 -22.61 -13.37 2.40
N GLY A 164 -22.85 -14.11 3.48
CA GLY A 164 -21.81 -14.85 4.22
C GLY A 164 -21.05 -14.01 5.27
N ARG A 165 -21.56 -12.82 5.61
CA ARG A 165 -21.19 -12.06 6.82
C ARG A 165 -22.39 -11.31 7.37
N GLN A 166 -22.34 -10.93 8.64
CA GLN A 166 -23.25 -9.92 9.16
C GLN A 166 -22.84 -8.55 8.61
N VAL A 167 -23.78 -7.85 7.98
CA VAL A 167 -23.61 -6.47 7.53
C VAL A 167 -24.28 -5.56 8.56
N PRO A 168 -23.54 -4.70 9.28
CA PRO A 168 -24.14 -3.78 10.25
C PRO A 168 -25.08 -2.79 9.55
N ASP A 169 -26.20 -2.47 10.21
CA ASP A 169 -27.16 -1.49 9.69
C ASP A 169 -26.53 -0.12 9.41
N SER A 170 -25.55 0.29 10.22
CA SER A 170 -24.79 1.52 10.01
C SER A 170 -24.04 1.53 8.67
N GLU A 171 -23.54 0.39 8.20
CA GLU A 171 -22.87 0.27 6.90
C GLU A 171 -23.87 0.48 5.73
N ILE A 172 -25.07 -0.08 5.86
CA ILE A 172 -26.14 0.05 4.86
C ILE A 172 -26.66 1.49 4.83
N LEU A 173 -26.96 2.06 6.00
CA LEU A 173 -27.40 3.44 6.15
C LEU A 173 -26.38 4.42 5.56
N ALA A 174 -25.09 4.24 5.89
CA ALA A 174 -24.01 5.06 5.34
C ALA A 174 -23.92 4.92 3.82
N ALA A 175 -24.05 3.72 3.25
CA ALA A 175 -24.01 3.52 1.80
C ALA A 175 -25.18 4.23 1.08
N VAL A 176 -26.39 4.18 1.66
CA VAL A 176 -27.56 4.87 1.12
C VAL A 176 -27.42 6.39 1.22
N GLN A 177 -26.99 6.90 2.38
CA GLN A 177 -26.79 8.34 2.59
C GLN A 177 -25.67 8.90 1.70
N ASN A 178 -24.52 8.22 1.63
CA ASN A 178 -23.37 8.69 0.86
C ASN A 178 -23.58 8.59 -0.66
N SER A 179 -24.49 7.74 -1.13
CA SER A 179 -24.81 7.63 -2.56
C SER A 179 -25.81 8.68 -3.04
N LEU A 180 -26.60 9.27 -2.14
CA LEU A 180 -27.65 10.25 -2.47
C LEU A 180 -27.15 11.45 -3.30
N PRO A 181 -25.99 12.10 -3.00
CA PRO A 181 -25.47 13.22 -3.79
C PRO A 181 -25.08 12.86 -5.23
N CYS A 182 -24.97 11.57 -5.55
CA CYS A 182 -24.63 11.07 -6.88
C CYS A 182 -25.67 10.07 -7.39
N ALA A 183 -26.88 10.10 -6.83
CA ALA A 183 -28.00 9.27 -7.26
C ALA A 183 -28.25 9.39 -8.76
N TRP A 184 -28.51 8.26 -9.40
CA TRP A 184 -28.95 8.25 -10.78
C TRP A 184 -30.36 8.84 -10.88
N GLN A 185 -30.67 9.59 -11.94
CA GLN A 185 -31.97 10.23 -12.14
C GLN A 185 -32.56 9.87 -13.53
N PRO A 186 -33.84 9.49 -13.61
CA PRO A 186 -34.49 9.10 -14.85
C PRO A 186 -35.14 10.29 -15.57
N ARG A 187 -34.39 11.22 -16.19
CA ARG A 187 -34.98 12.10 -17.23
C ARG A 187 -34.02 12.41 -18.39
N GLY A 188 -34.65 12.43 -19.57
CA GLY A 188 -34.08 12.29 -20.92
C GLY A 188 -33.18 13.43 -21.37
N TYR A 189 -32.38 13.14 -22.40
CA TYR A 189 -31.64 14.07 -23.24
C TYR A 189 -31.12 15.33 -22.52
N SER A 190 -30.51 15.15 -21.34
CA SER A 190 -29.62 16.17 -20.83
C SER A 190 -28.40 16.14 -21.72
N SER A 191 -28.11 17.29 -22.34
CA SER A 191 -26.90 17.59 -23.09
C SER A 191 -25.71 16.78 -22.59
N VAL A 192 -24.87 16.31 -23.51
CA VAL A 192 -23.54 15.74 -23.27
C VAL A 192 -22.63 16.79 -22.64
N THR A 193 -22.97 17.30 -21.46
CA THR A 193 -22.05 17.80 -20.47
C THR A 193 -21.86 16.64 -19.53
N ALA A 194 -21.12 15.64 -20.02
CA ALA A 194 -20.47 14.66 -19.18
C ALA A 194 -19.87 15.45 -18.01
N ARG A 195 -20.42 15.24 -16.80
CA ARG A 195 -19.86 15.80 -15.58
C ARG A 195 -18.37 15.50 -15.66
N PRO A 196 -17.47 16.50 -15.67
CA PRO A 196 -16.05 16.26 -15.94
C PRO A 196 -15.65 15.12 -15.02
N ALA A 197 -15.21 14.01 -15.60
CA ALA A 197 -14.84 12.83 -14.85
C ALA A 197 -13.86 13.33 -13.79
N THR A 198 -14.27 13.33 -12.52
CA THR A 198 -13.39 13.74 -11.44
C THR A 198 -12.19 12.82 -11.56
N ALA A 199 -11.04 13.37 -11.99
CA ALA A 199 -9.87 12.58 -12.28
C ALA A 199 -9.64 11.65 -11.09
N ALA A 200 -9.58 10.34 -11.34
CA ALA A 200 -9.43 9.37 -10.27
C ALA A 200 -8.24 9.80 -9.41
N LYS A 201 -8.44 9.89 -8.09
CA LYS A 201 -7.42 10.36 -7.14
C LYS A 201 -6.09 9.62 -7.35
N TRP A 202 -6.19 8.33 -7.67
CA TRP A 202 -5.08 7.43 -7.90
C TRP A 202 -5.00 6.96 -9.36
N PRO A 203 -3.79 6.74 -9.89
CA PRO A 203 -3.62 6.20 -11.23
C PRO A 203 -4.10 4.74 -11.31
N ALA A 204 -4.52 4.31 -12.50
CA ALA A 204 -4.88 2.91 -12.74
C ALA A 204 -3.63 2.00 -12.73
N PRO A 205 -3.77 0.70 -12.37
CA PRO A 205 -2.68 -0.26 -12.47
C PRO A 205 -2.13 -0.39 -13.90
N ASN A 206 -0.82 -0.34 -14.03
CA ASN A 206 -0.09 -0.60 -15.27
C ASN A 206 0.20 -2.10 -15.38
N LEU A 207 -0.76 -2.85 -15.91
CA LEU A 207 -0.68 -4.31 -16.03
C LEU A 207 0.53 -4.79 -16.82
N LYS A 208 0.93 -4.06 -17.87
CA LYS A 208 2.13 -4.40 -18.66
C LYS A 208 3.40 -4.31 -17.81
N ARG A 209 3.52 -3.25 -17.00
CA ARG A 209 4.69 -3.08 -16.11
C ARG A 209 4.71 -4.11 -15.00
N ILE A 210 3.55 -4.42 -14.41
CA ILE A 210 3.42 -5.46 -13.40
C ILE A 210 3.86 -6.81 -13.98
N GLN A 211 3.33 -7.19 -15.15
CA GLN A 211 3.68 -8.45 -15.80
C GLN A 211 5.17 -8.53 -16.12
N ALA A 212 5.77 -7.46 -16.65
CA ALA A 212 7.20 -7.41 -16.93
C ALA A 212 8.03 -7.68 -15.66
N LEU A 213 7.77 -6.93 -14.57
CA LEU A 213 8.50 -7.10 -13.32
C LEU A 213 8.33 -8.50 -12.72
N CYS A 214 7.12 -9.06 -12.75
CA CYS A 214 6.88 -10.41 -12.26
C CYS A 214 7.54 -11.50 -13.13
N SER A 215 7.81 -11.22 -14.40
CA SER A 215 8.49 -12.15 -15.32
C SER A 215 10.02 -12.09 -15.27
N GLU A 216 10.60 -11.05 -14.66
CA GLU A 216 12.06 -10.85 -14.55
C GLU A 216 12.74 -11.86 -13.60
N GLY A 217 11.95 -12.67 -12.87
CA GLY A 217 12.43 -13.86 -12.15
C GLY A 217 12.92 -13.62 -10.73
N CYS A 218 12.73 -12.43 -10.17
CA CYS A 218 12.89 -12.18 -8.73
C CYS A 218 11.62 -12.60 -7.98
N GLY A 219 11.77 -13.20 -6.80
CA GLY A 219 10.64 -13.69 -6.00
C GLY A 219 10.90 -13.62 -4.50
N LEU A 220 10.13 -14.39 -3.74
CA LEU A 220 10.16 -14.40 -2.28
C LEU A 220 11.51 -14.85 -1.73
N ALA A 221 12.14 -15.83 -2.39
CA ALA A 221 13.47 -16.30 -2.03
C ALA A 221 14.51 -15.18 -2.18
N ASP A 222 14.48 -14.41 -3.27
CA ASP A 222 15.41 -13.29 -3.47
C ASP A 222 15.19 -12.19 -2.43
N LEU A 223 13.93 -11.92 -2.06
CA LEU A 223 13.60 -10.97 -1.00
C LEU A 223 14.17 -11.39 0.35
N TRP A 224 14.05 -12.68 0.67
CA TRP A 224 14.60 -13.25 1.89
C TRP A 224 16.14 -13.22 1.89
N GLU A 225 16.78 -13.60 0.79
CA GLU A 225 18.25 -13.56 0.63
C GLU A 225 18.79 -12.13 0.72
N CYS A 226 18.05 -11.13 0.22
CA CYS A 226 18.42 -9.72 0.32
C CYS A 226 18.32 -9.15 1.74
N SER A 227 17.69 -9.87 2.69
CA SER A 227 17.49 -9.38 4.05
C SER A 227 18.83 -9.30 4.81
N PRO A 228 19.25 -8.10 5.26
CA PRO A 228 20.47 -7.96 6.07
C PRO A 228 20.38 -8.68 7.41
N ILE A 229 19.17 -8.75 8.01
CA ILE A 229 18.92 -9.46 9.25
C ILE A 229 18.05 -10.67 8.94
N ARG A 230 18.55 -11.87 9.24
CA ARG A 230 17.82 -13.13 9.05
C ARG A 230 17.19 -13.56 10.36
N MET A 231 15.88 -13.81 10.32
CA MET A 231 15.15 -14.41 11.43
C MET A 231 14.92 -15.88 11.09
N GLU A 232 15.83 -16.72 11.58
CA GLU A 232 15.88 -18.15 11.26
C GLU A 232 15.24 -19.02 12.34
N ASP A 233 14.85 -18.42 13.48
CA ASP A 233 14.25 -19.13 14.59
C ASP A 233 12.73 -18.91 14.68
N THR A 234 12.08 -19.72 15.51
CA THR A 234 10.64 -19.66 15.75
C THR A 234 10.26 -18.74 16.91
N ARG A 235 11.21 -18.03 17.54
CA ARG A 235 10.93 -17.14 18.67
C ARG A 235 10.17 -15.91 18.21
N GLU A 236 9.46 -15.27 19.12
CA GLU A 236 8.78 -14.00 18.86
C GLU A 236 9.80 -12.86 18.89
N HIS A 237 9.87 -12.10 17.79
CA HIS A 237 10.75 -10.93 17.64
C HIS A 237 9.97 -9.62 17.56
N THR A 238 8.63 -9.67 17.69
CA THR A 238 7.75 -8.50 17.56
C THR A 238 8.23 -7.31 18.37
N GLU A 239 8.50 -7.51 19.66
CA GLU A 239 8.91 -6.42 20.57
C GLU A 239 10.24 -5.78 20.11
N THR A 240 11.24 -6.59 19.79
CA THR A 240 12.56 -6.14 19.32
C THR A 240 12.46 -5.38 17.98
N ILE A 241 11.63 -5.87 17.05
CA ILE A 241 11.39 -5.19 15.79
C ILE A 241 10.72 -3.84 16.05
N ILE A 242 9.66 -3.81 16.88
CA ILE A 242 8.94 -2.57 17.18
C ILE A 242 9.82 -1.55 17.90
N ASP A 243 10.71 -1.98 18.81
CA ASP A 243 11.69 -1.09 19.45
C ASP A 243 12.63 -0.43 18.44
N ALA A 244 13.07 -1.18 17.44
CA ALA A 244 13.91 -0.64 16.38
C ALA A 244 13.14 0.31 15.44
N LEU A 245 11.88 -0.02 15.11
CA LEU A 245 11.05 0.82 14.24
C LEU A 245 10.61 2.13 14.91
N PHE A 246 10.34 2.08 16.21
CA PHE A 246 9.76 3.15 17.01
C PHE A 246 10.57 3.38 18.30
N PRO A 247 11.77 3.99 18.20
CA PRO A 247 12.66 4.16 19.35
C PRO A 247 12.08 5.10 20.40
N GLY A 248 12.50 4.90 21.66
CA GLY A 248 12.00 5.64 22.82
C GLY A 248 10.68 5.09 23.34
N ASN A 249 9.80 5.97 23.81
CA ASN A 249 8.48 5.60 24.33
C ASN A 249 7.31 6.31 23.59
N PRO A 250 7.21 6.19 22.25
CA PRO A 250 6.16 6.88 21.50
C PRO A 250 4.78 6.28 21.78
N LEU A 251 3.72 7.07 21.57
CA LEU A 251 2.36 6.55 21.53
C LEU A 251 2.16 5.69 20.28
N LEU A 252 1.78 4.43 20.47
CA LEU A 252 1.49 3.49 19.38
C LEU A 252 0.04 3.06 19.42
N CYS A 253 -0.62 3.11 18.26
CA CYS A 253 -1.95 2.55 18.07
C CYS A 253 -1.82 1.12 17.55
N CYS A 254 -2.16 0.14 18.39
CA CYS A 254 -2.04 -1.29 18.09
C CYS A 254 -3.38 -1.98 18.37
N GLY A 255 -3.66 -3.08 17.68
CA GLY A 255 -4.94 -3.77 17.84
C GLY A 255 -4.94 -5.23 17.47
N LYS A 256 -5.81 -5.99 18.16
CA LYS A 256 -6.21 -7.34 17.74
C LYS A 256 -7.14 -7.28 16.55
N SER A 257 -7.91 -6.22 16.38
CA SER A 257 -8.80 -6.01 15.23
C SER A 257 -9.05 -4.53 15.00
N LYS A 258 -9.87 -4.19 13.98
CA LYS A 258 -10.29 -2.80 13.73
C LYS A 258 -11.30 -2.26 14.76
N SER A 259 -11.79 -3.10 15.66
CA SER A 259 -12.71 -2.73 16.74
C SER A 259 -12.16 -2.97 18.13
N GLU A 260 -11.08 -3.76 18.26
CA GLU A 260 -10.35 -4.02 19.50
C GLU A 260 -8.90 -3.53 19.32
N PHE A 261 -8.69 -2.27 19.69
CA PHE A 261 -7.41 -1.56 19.59
C PHE A 261 -7.29 -0.55 20.72
N ASP A 262 -6.07 -0.09 20.96
CA ASP A 262 -5.78 0.99 21.90
C ASP A 262 -4.66 1.88 21.35
N THR A 263 -4.52 3.09 21.89
CA THR A 263 -3.36 3.96 21.71
C THR A 263 -2.77 4.24 23.08
N LYS A 264 -1.55 3.79 23.31
CA LYS A 264 -0.82 3.97 24.58
C LYS A 264 0.68 4.03 24.34
N PRO A 265 1.48 4.53 25.31
CA PRO A 265 2.93 4.50 25.24
C PRO A 265 3.46 3.11 24.90
N ARG A 266 4.56 3.07 24.14
CA ARG A 266 5.26 1.84 23.76
C ARG A 266 5.57 0.92 24.94
N GLU A 267 5.93 1.48 26.10
CA GLU A 267 6.22 0.70 27.31
C GLU A 267 4.97 -0.01 27.88
N ASP A 268 3.79 0.58 27.74
CA ASP A 268 2.55 -0.04 28.23
C ASP A 268 2.09 -1.20 27.34
N TRP A 269 2.70 -1.37 26.16
CA TRP A 269 2.47 -2.48 25.24
C TRP A 269 3.37 -3.70 25.50
N ARG A 270 4.37 -3.60 26.38
CA ARG A 270 5.35 -4.67 26.62
C ARG A 270 4.66 -6.00 26.91
N GLY A 271 5.11 -7.04 26.21
CA GLY A 271 4.62 -8.41 26.37
C GLY A 271 3.27 -8.69 25.70
N GLN A 272 2.68 -7.71 25.01
CA GLN A 272 1.37 -7.87 24.35
C GLN A 272 1.48 -7.87 22.82
N LEU A 273 2.53 -7.26 22.24
CA LEU A 273 2.55 -6.92 20.81
C LEU A 273 2.49 -8.15 19.89
N ALA A 274 3.13 -9.26 20.27
CA ALA A 274 3.14 -10.49 19.48
C ALA A 274 1.73 -11.10 19.28
N ALA A 275 0.82 -10.86 20.23
CA ALA A 275 -0.57 -11.29 20.15
C ALA A 275 -1.47 -10.35 19.32
N LEU A 276 -0.96 -9.18 18.92
CA LEU A 276 -1.70 -8.20 18.13
C LEU A 276 -1.43 -8.38 16.64
N GLN A 277 -2.41 -8.00 15.83
CA GLN A 277 -2.33 -8.20 14.38
C GLN A 277 -2.16 -6.89 13.60
N LEU A 278 -2.53 -5.75 14.21
CA LEU A 278 -2.55 -4.44 13.56
C LEU A 278 -1.71 -3.43 14.33
N ILE A 279 -1.14 -2.50 13.57
CA ILE A 279 -0.44 -1.31 14.08
C ILE A 279 -0.65 -0.16 13.09
N VAL A 280 -0.66 1.09 13.57
CA VAL A 280 -0.56 2.29 12.73
C VAL A 280 0.93 2.56 12.44
N PRO A 281 1.36 2.74 11.19
CA PRO A 281 2.78 2.80 10.82
C PRO A 281 3.44 4.15 11.14
N SER A 282 2.88 4.92 12.08
CA SER A 282 3.38 6.23 12.50
C SER A 282 3.00 6.46 13.96
N PRO A 283 3.86 7.12 14.76
CA PRO A 283 3.52 7.49 16.13
C PRO A 283 2.24 8.33 16.19
N MET A 284 1.45 8.12 17.24
CA MET A 284 0.29 8.94 17.55
C MET A 284 0.73 10.21 18.29
N THR A 285 -0.01 11.30 18.12
CA THR A 285 0.26 12.59 18.79
C THR A 285 -0.53 12.76 20.09
N ALA A 286 -1.59 11.98 20.29
CA ALA A 286 -2.42 11.96 21.48
C ALA A 286 -3.10 10.59 21.63
N ILE A 287 -3.54 10.27 22.86
CA ILE A 287 -4.28 9.03 23.16
C ILE A 287 -5.57 8.96 22.34
N GLU A 288 -6.31 10.06 22.25
CA GLU A 288 -7.55 10.18 21.48
C GLU A 288 -7.50 11.33 20.48
N GLY A 289 -8.28 11.18 19.41
CA GLY A 289 -8.57 12.22 18.43
C GLY A 289 -10.05 12.20 18.06
N VAL A 290 -10.42 13.02 17.07
CA VAL A 290 -11.78 13.17 16.58
C VAL A 290 -11.88 12.54 15.19
N THR A 291 -12.85 11.66 15.01
CA THR A 291 -13.19 11.04 13.73
C THR A 291 -13.84 12.04 12.76
N LYS A 292 -14.03 11.67 11.50
CA LYS A 292 -14.76 12.53 10.54
C LYS A 292 -16.21 12.76 10.94
N GLU A 293 -16.76 11.82 11.70
CA GLU A 293 -18.10 11.84 12.26
C GLU A 293 -18.19 12.62 13.58
N GLY A 294 -17.10 13.27 14.02
CA GLY A 294 -17.07 14.10 15.23
C GLY A 294 -16.97 13.31 16.53
N LYS A 295 -16.78 11.98 16.49
CA LYS A 295 -16.70 11.13 17.68
C LYS A 295 -15.26 10.98 18.18
N PRO A 296 -15.02 10.92 19.50
CA PRO A 296 -13.71 10.58 20.04
C PRO A 296 -13.32 9.15 19.65
N SER A 297 -12.04 8.95 19.32
CA SER A 297 -11.48 7.65 19.00
C SER A 297 -9.98 7.64 19.27
N LYS A 298 -9.49 6.54 19.82
CA LYS A 298 -8.04 6.30 19.96
C LYS A 298 -7.34 6.05 18.63
N HIS A 299 -8.11 5.74 17.58
CA HIS A 299 -7.67 5.52 16.22
C HIS A 299 -8.34 6.54 15.30
N ALA A 300 -7.75 7.73 15.18
CA ALA A 300 -8.24 8.80 14.32
C ALA A 300 -7.10 9.41 13.49
N LEU A 301 -7.45 10.01 12.35
CA LEU A 301 -6.45 10.74 11.56
C LEU A 301 -5.93 11.98 12.31
N SER A 302 -6.76 12.60 13.16
CA SER A 302 -6.41 13.81 13.89
C SER A 302 -5.42 13.59 15.03
N ASN A 303 -5.34 12.38 15.59
CA ASN A 303 -4.33 12.00 16.60
C ASN A 303 -3.19 11.17 16.02
N THR A 304 -3.09 11.04 14.70
CA THR A 304 -1.94 10.40 14.06
C THR A 304 -0.88 11.45 13.74
N GLY A 305 0.39 11.17 14.04
CA GLY A 305 1.52 12.04 13.73
C GLY A 305 1.92 12.05 12.25
N PRO A 306 2.97 12.82 11.88
CA PRO A 306 3.53 12.79 10.53
C PRO A 306 3.97 11.37 10.16
N ARG A 307 4.00 11.07 8.86
CA ARG A 307 4.35 9.73 8.41
C ARG A 307 5.79 9.41 8.79
N ARG A 308 5.97 8.35 9.57
CA ARG A 308 7.28 7.73 9.78
C ARG A 308 7.55 6.70 8.70
N PHE A 309 6.59 5.80 8.50
CA PHE A 309 6.63 4.78 7.47
C PHE A 309 5.45 4.93 6.50
N LEU A 310 5.69 4.53 5.26
CA LEU A 310 4.65 4.33 4.26
C LEU A 310 4.63 2.85 3.90
N VAL A 311 3.46 2.23 4.00
CA VAL A 311 3.31 0.80 3.73
C VAL A 311 2.75 0.59 2.32
N CYS A 312 3.40 -0.26 1.54
CA CYS A 312 2.84 -0.77 0.29
C CYS A 312 2.36 -2.21 0.52
N GLU A 313 1.07 -2.45 0.26
CA GLU A 313 0.44 -3.77 0.34
C GLU A 313 0.06 -4.25 -1.06
N PHE A 314 0.40 -5.49 -1.38
CA PHE A 314 -0.05 -6.18 -2.60
C PHE A 314 -0.84 -7.43 -2.24
N ASP A 315 -2.01 -7.61 -2.85
CA ASP A 315 -2.95 -8.70 -2.57
C ASP A 315 -3.34 -9.51 -3.82
N LYS A 316 -2.93 -9.07 -5.02
CA LYS A 316 -3.21 -9.72 -6.31
C LYS A 316 -1.97 -10.42 -6.87
N GLY A 317 -2.14 -11.67 -7.29
CA GLY A 317 -1.03 -12.50 -7.79
C GLY A 317 -0.47 -13.45 -6.73
N THR A 318 0.68 -14.03 -7.02
CA THR A 318 1.42 -14.94 -6.11
C THR A 318 2.30 -14.15 -5.14
N LEU A 319 2.81 -14.81 -4.09
CA LEU A 319 3.78 -14.20 -3.18
C LEU A 319 5.08 -13.81 -3.89
N ASP A 320 5.53 -14.58 -4.87
CA ASP A 320 6.69 -14.21 -5.69
C ASP A 320 6.44 -12.93 -6.49
N ASN A 321 5.24 -12.77 -7.06
CA ASN A 321 4.86 -11.53 -7.73
C ASN A 321 4.90 -10.35 -6.75
N HIS A 322 4.38 -10.53 -5.53
CA HIS A 322 4.43 -9.47 -4.51
C HIS A 322 5.87 -9.10 -4.15
N ALA A 323 6.72 -10.10 -3.91
CA ALA A 323 8.12 -9.91 -3.59
C ALA A 323 8.89 -9.20 -4.72
N ALA A 324 8.65 -9.56 -5.98
CA ALA A 324 9.24 -8.91 -7.14
C ALA A 324 8.91 -7.40 -7.18
N LEU A 325 7.64 -7.06 -6.98
CA LEU A 325 7.18 -5.67 -6.96
C LEU A 325 7.78 -4.89 -5.77
N LEU A 326 7.91 -5.53 -4.61
CA LEU A 326 8.52 -4.94 -3.42
C LEU A 326 10.02 -4.69 -3.59
N LEU A 327 10.76 -5.65 -4.13
CA LEU A 327 12.19 -5.49 -4.46
C LEU A 327 12.42 -4.38 -5.48
N HIS A 328 11.53 -4.25 -6.46
CA HIS A 328 11.55 -3.15 -7.41
C HIS A 328 11.36 -1.80 -6.70
N LEU A 329 10.33 -1.68 -5.85
CA LEU A 329 10.05 -0.47 -5.07
C LEU A 329 11.19 -0.11 -4.09
N ALA A 330 11.91 -1.09 -3.55
CA ALA A 330 13.06 -0.88 -2.67
C ALA A 330 14.22 -0.11 -3.31
N GLY A 331 14.24 0.10 -4.63
CA GLY A 331 15.19 1.02 -5.26
C GLY A 331 14.79 2.49 -5.27
N TYR A 332 13.57 2.83 -4.84
CA TYR A 332 13.06 4.20 -4.83
C TYR A 332 12.94 4.77 -3.42
N ALA A 333 12.77 3.90 -2.43
CA ALA A 333 12.72 4.27 -1.02
C ALA A 333 13.32 3.15 -0.14
N PRO A 334 13.90 3.48 1.03
CA PRO A 334 14.46 2.46 1.91
C PRO A 334 13.38 1.54 2.47
N MET A 335 13.39 0.28 2.04
CA MET A 335 12.57 -0.78 2.61
C MET A 335 13.18 -1.23 3.94
N ILE A 336 12.37 -1.28 4.99
CA ILE A 336 12.78 -1.63 6.36
C ILE A 336 12.28 -2.99 6.75
N VAL A 337 11.02 -3.28 6.44
CA VAL A 337 10.36 -4.56 6.75
C VAL A 337 9.60 -5.01 5.52
N ALA A 338 9.69 -6.29 5.15
CA ALA A 338 8.70 -6.93 4.31
C ALA A 338 8.17 -8.18 5.00
N LEU A 339 6.85 -8.33 5.06
CA LEU A 339 6.21 -9.39 5.83
C LEU A 339 4.96 -9.94 5.14
N HIS A 340 4.63 -11.17 5.45
CA HIS A 340 3.40 -11.82 5.03
C HIS A 340 2.26 -11.47 5.98
N SER A 341 1.09 -11.12 5.46
CA SER A 341 -0.05 -10.70 6.28
C SER A 341 -0.72 -11.82 7.09
N GLY A 342 -0.18 -13.03 7.06
CA GLY A 342 -0.83 -14.26 7.53
C GLY A 342 -1.98 -14.72 6.63
N GLY A 343 -2.21 -14.05 5.49
CA GLY A 343 -3.28 -14.32 4.54
C GLY A 343 -2.75 -14.61 3.14
N LYS A 344 -2.98 -13.66 2.22
CA LYS A 344 -2.52 -13.72 0.83
C LYS A 344 -1.61 -12.56 0.43
N SER A 345 -1.54 -11.51 1.25
CA SER A 345 -0.86 -10.27 0.90
C SER A 345 0.53 -10.16 1.52
N MET A 346 1.42 -9.48 0.83
CA MET A 346 2.67 -8.98 1.42
C MET A 346 2.58 -7.49 1.70
N HIS A 347 3.11 -7.10 2.85
CA HIS A 347 3.21 -5.72 3.31
C HIS A 347 4.68 -5.35 3.38
N SER A 348 5.04 -4.19 2.86
CA SER A 348 6.37 -3.65 3.04
C SER A 348 6.34 -2.23 3.56
N TRP A 349 7.20 -1.97 4.54
CA TRP A 349 7.34 -0.72 5.25
C TRP A 349 8.53 0.04 4.70
N PHE A 350 8.26 1.21 4.10
CA PHE A 350 9.29 2.11 3.60
C PHE A 350 9.49 3.27 4.56
N PHE A 351 10.73 3.53 4.97
CA PHE A 351 11.07 4.67 5.81
C PHE A 351 11.05 5.95 4.98
N ILE A 352 10.17 6.88 5.34
CA ILE A 352 9.97 8.13 4.59
C ILE A 352 9.88 9.36 5.49
N GLN A 353 10.20 9.22 6.78
CA GLN A 353 10.23 10.34 7.71
C GLN A 353 11.18 11.43 7.21
N GLY A 354 10.74 12.69 7.29
CA GLY A 354 11.53 13.84 6.86
C GLY A 354 11.58 14.06 5.35
N LEU A 355 11.02 13.16 4.53
CA LEU A 355 10.90 13.39 3.09
C LEU A 355 9.75 14.38 2.79
N PRO A 356 9.94 15.29 1.81
CA PRO A 356 8.87 16.14 1.29
C PRO A 356 7.64 15.33 0.83
N GLU A 357 6.45 15.78 1.21
CA GLU A 357 5.21 15.04 0.97
C GLU A 357 4.91 14.80 -0.53
N ASP A 358 5.33 15.72 -1.41
CA ASP A 358 5.22 15.58 -2.86
C ASP A 358 6.06 14.40 -3.40
N LYS A 359 7.27 14.20 -2.87
CA LYS A 359 8.13 13.04 -3.20
C LYS A 359 7.52 11.74 -2.69
N VAL A 360 7.01 11.74 -1.47
CA VAL A 360 6.31 10.58 -0.88
C VAL A 360 5.06 10.24 -1.69
N LEU A 361 4.29 11.24 -2.12
CA LEU A 361 3.13 11.07 -2.98
C LEU A 361 3.52 10.53 -4.35
N LYS A 362 4.61 11.03 -4.97
CA LYS A 362 5.10 10.55 -6.25
C LYS A 362 5.50 9.07 -6.18
N PHE A 363 6.22 8.68 -5.14
CA PHE A 363 6.56 7.28 -4.86
C PHE A 363 5.30 6.43 -4.69
N PHE A 364 4.35 6.87 -3.86
CA PHE A 364 3.15 6.08 -3.61
C PHE A 364 2.23 5.97 -4.84
N ARG A 365 2.09 7.04 -5.63
CA ARG A 365 1.36 6.98 -6.91
C ARG A 365 1.96 5.93 -7.82
N TYR A 366 3.29 5.85 -7.88
CA TYR A 366 3.96 4.80 -8.64
C TYR A 366 3.69 3.40 -8.07
N ALA A 367 3.78 3.20 -6.76
CA ALA A 367 3.39 1.94 -6.13
C ALA A 367 1.95 1.54 -6.45
N VAL A 368 1.00 2.49 -6.48
CA VAL A 368 -0.39 2.23 -6.89
C VAL A 368 -0.50 1.83 -8.36
N THR A 369 0.32 2.40 -9.26
CA THR A 369 0.40 1.88 -10.65
C THR A 369 0.89 0.45 -10.72
N LEU A 370 1.61 -0.03 -9.71
CA LEU A 370 2.05 -1.42 -9.62
C LEU A 370 1.02 -2.32 -8.90
N GLY A 371 -0.12 -1.75 -8.50
CA GLY A 371 -1.21 -2.49 -7.84
C GLY A 371 -1.22 -2.41 -6.32
N ALA A 372 -0.46 -1.50 -5.70
CA ALA A 372 -0.49 -1.32 -4.26
C ALA A 372 -1.88 -0.82 -3.79
N ASP A 373 -2.35 -1.29 -2.64
CA ASP A 373 -3.60 -0.81 -2.06
C ASP A 373 -3.50 0.68 -1.68
N SER A 374 -4.27 1.51 -2.37
CA SER A 374 -4.30 2.95 -2.15
C SER A 374 -4.81 3.38 -0.76
N ALA A 375 -5.47 2.48 0.00
CA ALA A 375 -5.94 2.75 1.35
C ALA A 375 -4.78 3.03 2.32
N THR A 376 -3.60 2.44 2.10
CA THR A 376 -2.40 2.65 2.93
C THR A 376 -1.80 4.05 2.78
N TRP A 377 -2.32 4.86 1.84
CA TRP A 377 -2.07 6.31 1.88
C TRP A 377 -2.69 6.96 3.12
N THR A 378 -3.73 6.45 3.76
CA THR A 378 -4.27 7.13 4.95
C THR A 378 -3.27 6.96 6.10
N ARG A 379 -2.84 8.06 6.77
CA ARG A 379 -1.79 8.01 7.82
C ARG A 379 -2.19 7.08 8.97
N SER A 380 -3.46 7.12 9.34
CA SER A 380 -4.03 6.26 10.38
C SER A 380 -4.42 4.88 9.87
N GLN A 381 -4.10 4.46 8.64
CA GLN A 381 -4.51 3.15 8.16
C GLN A 381 -3.83 2.06 9.00
N PHE A 382 -4.62 1.12 9.54
CA PHE A 382 -4.05 -0.07 10.16
C PHE A 382 -3.37 -0.93 9.11
N VAL A 383 -2.14 -1.32 9.42
CA VAL A 383 -1.33 -2.24 8.64
C VAL A 383 -0.95 -3.44 9.51
N ARG A 384 -0.30 -4.42 8.90
CA ARG A 384 0.11 -5.65 9.56
C ARG A 384 1.26 -5.41 10.54
N MET A 385 1.09 -5.93 11.76
CA MET A 385 2.12 -5.93 12.80
C MET A 385 3.30 -6.81 12.36
N PRO A 386 4.52 -6.27 12.21
CA PRO A 386 5.70 -7.08 11.95
C PRO A 386 5.82 -8.17 13.00
N ASP A 387 5.83 -9.43 12.56
CA ASP A 387 5.96 -10.59 13.44
C ASP A 387 4.82 -10.81 14.43
N GLY A 388 3.71 -10.06 14.31
CA GLY A 388 2.52 -10.27 15.15
C GLY A 388 1.70 -11.48 14.71
N THR A 389 0.60 -11.74 15.43
CA THR A 389 -0.26 -12.90 15.18
C THR A 389 -1.60 -12.45 14.63
N ARG A 390 -2.02 -13.04 13.51
CA ARG A 390 -3.33 -12.80 12.92
C ARG A 390 -4.43 -13.52 13.72
N ASP A 391 -5.67 -13.02 13.67
CA ASP A 391 -6.86 -13.69 14.25
C ASP A 391 -6.95 -15.20 13.96
N SER A 392 -6.56 -15.63 12.77
CA SER A 392 -6.46 -17.05 12.38
C SER A 392 -5.37 -17.86 13.08
N GLY A 393 -4.61 -17.28 14.01
CA GLY A 393 -3.43 -17.87 14.65
C GLY A 393 -2.16 -17.85 13.78
N LYS A 394 -2.26 -17.42 12.52
CA LYS A 394 -1.10 -17.34 11.62
C LYS A 394 -0.19 -16.18 11.96
N ARG A 395 1.09 -16.47 12.14
CA ARG A 395 2.14 -15.46 12.31
C ARG A 395 2.29 -14.61 11.05
N GLN A 396 2.55 -13.32 11.26
CA GLN A 396 2.83 -12.36 10.22
C GLN A 396 4.33 -12.35 9.92
N THR A 397 4.79 -13.44 9.32
CA THR A 397 6.20 -13.74 9.09
C THR A 397 6.90 -12.61 8.34
N VAL A 398 7.97 -12.11 8.92
CA VAL A 398 8.84 -11.12 8.30
C VAL A 398 9.89 -11.83 7.45
N PHE A 399 9.92 -11.52 6.17
CA PHE A 399 10.87 -12.06 5.21
C PHE A 399 12.08 -11.15 4.97
N PHE A 400 11.94 -9.86 5.25
CA PHE A 400 13.02 -8.89 5.10
C PHE A 400 13.03 -7.93 6.29
N LEU A 401 14.23 -7.66 6.83
CA LEU A 401 14.47 -6.69 7.89
C LEU A 401 15.80 -5.96 7.69
N SER A 402 15.75 -4.63 7.57
CA SER A 402 16.92 -3.76 7.46
C SER A 402 16.77 -2.52 8.34
N LEU A 403 17.58 -2.44 9.39
CA LEU A 403 17.54 -1.33 10.36
C LEU A 403 18.53 -0.20 10.04
N LYS A 404 19.44 -0.43 9.10
CA LYS A 404 20.47 0.55 8.70
C LYS A 404 19.90 1.92 8.32
N PRO A 405 18.79 2.03 7.55
CA PRO A 405 18.25 3.35 7.19
C PRO A 405 17.65 4.14 8.37
N LEU A 406 17.46 3.50 9.54
CA LEU A 406 16.98 4.15 10.75
C LEU A 406 18.14 4.74 11.57
N GLN A 407 19.37 4.26 11.37
CA GLN A 407 20.57 4.71 12.07
C GLN A 407 21.01 6.07 11.49
N GLY A 408 20.89 7.14 12.27
CA GLY A 408 21.19 8.52 11.87
C GLY A 408 20.00 9.48 11.85
N HIS A 409 18.80 8.98 12.15
CA HIS A 409 17.61 9.80 12.39
C HIS A 409 17.18 9.67 13.85
N ASP A 410 17.95 10.32 14.73
CA ASP A 410 17.55 10.46 16.13
C ASP A 410 16.17 11.12 16.21
N PRO A 411 15.32 10.74 17.17
CA PRO A 411 14.09 11.48 17.41
C PRO A 411 14.48 12.93 17.68
N ILE A 412 13.98 13.85 16.85
CA ILE A 412 14.01 15.27 17.15
C ILE A 412 13.27 15.40 18.48
N THR A 413 14.04 15.62 19.55
CA THR A 413 13.57 15.91 20.91
C THR A 413 12.69 17.13 20.94
#